data_AF-A0A940Z101-F1
#
_entry.id   AF-A0A940Z101-F1
#
_cell.length_a   1.000
_cell.length_b   1.000
_cell.length_c   1.000
_cell.angle_alpha   90.00
_cell.angle_beta   90.00
_cell.angle_gamma   90.00
#
_symmetry.space_group_name_H-M   'P 1'
#
loop_
_entity.id
_entity.type
_entity.pdbx_description
1 polymer ?
#
loop_
_entity_poly.entity_id
_entity_poly.type
_entity_poly.pdbx_seq_one_letter_code
_entity_poly.pdbx_strand_id
1 'polypeptide(L)'
;MEKVQIIDLSVPIQQTSPGSPLKVDIEYIDHKQGAKVFGPIFGLKGGDFPDGNFSAVEKLTLTTHSGTHLDAPWHYWPTSEGKPSRTIDEIPLEWCYSNGVVLDVTHKKAGEEIDIADFEKALEKIEYALKPFDIVLVMTGATKFYGKVNYPQMHAGITREADGPEVDDC
;
A
#
# COMPACT_ATOMS: atom_id res chain seq x y z
N MET A 1 27.41 4.24 -15.63
CA MET A 1 26.19 4.32 -14.79
C MET A 1 26.21 3.10 -13.89
N GLU A 2 26.04 3.31 -12.59
CA GLU A 2 25.84 2.19 -11.67
C GLU A 2 24.54 1.46 -12.04
N LYS A 3 24.52 0.15 -11.85
CA LYS A 3 23.36 -0.69 -12.15
C LYS A 3 22.34 -0.49 -11.05
N VAL A 4 21.24 0.19 -11.36
CA VAL A 4 20.10 0.34 -10.45
C VAL A 4 19.21 -0.90 -10.56
N GLN A 5 18.83 -1.47 -9.42
CA GLN A 5 17.79 -2.48 -9.32
C GLN A 5 16.55 -1.82 -8.70
N ILE A 6 15.40 -2.00 -9.35
CA ILE A 6 14.10 -1.58 -8.83
C ILE A 6 13.41 -2.80 -8.24
N ILE A 7 12.96 -2.70 -6.99
CA ILE A 7 12.22 -3.74 -6.28
C ILE A 7 10.82 -3.21 -6.04
N ASP A 8 9.82 -3.94 -6.53
CA ASP A 8 8.42 -3.65 -6.25
C ASP A 8 8.04 -4.19 -4.86
N LEU A 9 7.55 -3.29 -3.99
CA LEU A 9 7.09 -3.61 -2.64
C LEU A 9 5.57 -3.69 -2.54
N SER A 10 4.87 -3.56 -3.67
CA SER A 10 3.41 -3.59 -3.71
C SER A 10 2.85 -5.01 -3.76
N VAL A 11 1.63 -5.18 -3.25
CA VAL A 11 0.79 -6.34 -3.55
C VAL A 11 -0.13 -5.99 -4.73
N PRO A 12 -0.46 -6.97 -5.59
CA PRO A 12 -1.40 -6.71 -6.68
C PRO A 12 -2.77 -6.32 -6.13
N ILE A 13 -3.42 -5.35 -6.78
CA ILE A 13 -4.84 -5.06 -6.53
C ILE A 13 -5.65 -6.24 -7.07
N GLN A 14 -6.43 -6.87 -6.21
CA GLN A 14 -7.21 -8.07 -6.53
C GLN A 14 -8.65 -7.93 -6.03
N GLN A 15 -9.58 -8.55 -6.75
CA GLN A 15 -10.96 -8.60 -6.34
C GLN A 15 -11.09 -9.27 -4.97
N THR A 16 -11.71 -8.57 -4.03
CA THR A 16 -11.90 -9.10 -2.67
C THR A 16 -13.15 -9.98 -2.59
N SER A 17 -13.15 -10.90 -1.62
CA SER A 17 -14.35 -11.69 -1.29
C SER A 17 -15.54 -10.80 -0.90
N PRO A 18 -16.78 -11.22 -1.22
CA PRO A 18 -17.98 -10.50 -0.79
C PRO A 18 -17.99 -10.23 0.72
N GLY A 19 -18.30 -8.99 1.11
CA GLY A 19 -18.33 -8.57 2.52
C GLY A 19 -16.97 -8.13 3.09
N SER A 20 -15.90 -8.08 2.29
CA SER A 20 -14.63 -7.47 2.72
C SER A 20 -14.84 -6.01 3.15
N PRO A 21 -14.31 -5.58 4.32
CA PRO A 21 -14.36 -4.18 4.74
C PRO A 21 -13.51 -3.28 3.82
N LEU A 22 -12.45 -3.83 3.22
CA LEU A 22 -11.61 -3.17 2.22
C LEU A 22 -12.00 -3.67 0.82
N LYS A 23 -13.23 -3.35 0.39
CA LYS A 23 -13.79 -3.87 -0.86
C LYS A 23 -12.98 -3.38 -2.06
N VAL A 24 -12.57 -4.32 -2.91
CA VAL A 24 -12.09 -4.08 -4.27
C VAL A 24 -12.99 -4.86 -5.23
N ASP A 25 -13.61 -4.13 -6.15
CA ASP A 25 -14.47 -4.66 -7.21
C ASP A 25 -13.81 -4.35 -8.55
N ILE A 26 -13.60 -5.37 -9.38
CA ILE A 26 -12.94 -5.24 -10.68
C ILE A 26 -13.85 -5.81 -11.76
N GLU A 27 -14.34 -4.92 -12.62
CA GLU A 27 -15.06 -5.28 -13.84
C GLU A 27 -14.09 -5.31 -15.01
N TYR A 28 -13.96 -6.48 -15.65
CA TYR A 28 -13.12 -6.67 -16.83
C TYR A 28 -13.94 -6.52 -18.10
N ILE A 29 -13.51 -5.62 -18.98
CA ILE A 29 -14.07 -5.41 -20.31
C ILE A 29 -13.07 -5.96 -21.32
N ASP A 30 -13.38 -7.10 -21.94
CA ASP A 30 -12.51 -7.71 -22.94
C ASP A 30 -12.50 -6.92 -24.27
N HIS A 31 -11.66 -7.34 -25.21
CA HIS A 31 -11.49 -6.65 -26.49
C HIS A 31 -12.78 -6.57 -27.34
N LYS A 32 -13.67 -7.57 -27.23
CA LYS A 32 -14.94 -7.61 -27.99
C LYS A 32 -15.97 -6.70 -27.35
N GLN A 33 -16.02 -6.70 -26.01
CA GLN A 33 -16.87 -5.80 -25.24
C GLN A 33 -16.41 -4.36 -25.41
N GLY A 34 -15.10 -4.10 -25.38
CA GLY A 34 -14.51 -2.78 -25.58
C GLY A 34 -14.91 -2.15 -26.91
N ALA A 35 -14.95 -2.93 -28.00
CA ALA A 35 -15.41 -2.46 -29.30
C ALA A 35 -16.87 -1.97 -29.27
N LYS A 36 -17.71 -2.64 -28.49
CA LYS A 36 -19.14 -2.30 -28.32
C LYS A 36 -19.36 -1.12 -27.39
N VAL A 37 -18.59 -1.05 -26.29
CA VAL A 37 -18.76 -0.04 -25.24
C VAL A 37 -18.13 1.28 -25.63
N PHE A 38 -16.90 1.27 -26.18
CA PHE A 38 -16.14 2.48 -26.47
C PHE A 38 -16.24 2.94 -27.93
N GLY A 39 -16.51 2.04 -28.88
CA GLY A 39 -16.62 2.42 -30.29
C GLY A 39 -17.63 3.54 -30.56
N PRO A 40 -18.85 3.52 -29.97
CA PRO A 40 -19.83 4.58 -30.13
C PRO A 40 -19.35 5.97 -29.67
N ILE A 41 -18.45 6.03 -28.68
CA ILE A 41 -17.89 7.30 -28.18
C ILE A 41 -17.10 8.02 -29.29
N PHE A 42 -16.48 7.26 -30.19
CA PHE A 42 -15.68 7.76 -31.32
C PHE A 42 -16.46 7.77 -32.64
N GLY A 43 -17.77 7.49 -32.62
CA GLY A 43 -18.58 7.37 -33.83
C GLY A 43 -18.25 6.15 -34.70
N LEU A 44 -17.53 5.17 -34.14
CA LEU A 44 -17.12 3.94 -34.83
C LEU A 44 -18.19 2.85 -34.70
N LYS A 45 -18.29 2.02 -35.73
CA LYS A 45 -19.20 0.88 -35.83
C LYS A 45 -18.41 -0.43 -35.75
N GLY A 46 -19.10 -1.54 -35.50
CA GLY A 46 -18.47 -2.85 -35.32
C GLY A 46 -17.55 -3.29 -36.48
N GLY A 47 -17.85 -2.88 -37.72
CA GLY A 47 -17.03 -3.19 -38.90
C GLY A 47 -15.75 -2.36 -39.02
N ASP A 48 -15.61 -1.29 -38.24
CA ASP A 48 -14.42 -0.42 -38.26
C ASP A 48 -13.27 -1.02 -37.42
N PHE A 49 -13.55 -2.08 -36.67
CA PHE A 49 -12.59 -2.75 -35.79
C PHE A 49 -12.06 -4.04 -36.42
N PRO A 50 -10.73 -4.23 -36.52
CA PRO A 50 -10.14 -5.48 -36.97
C PRO A 50 -10.65 -6.66 -36.15
N ASP A 51 -11.30 -7.61 -36.82
CA ASP A 51 -12.00 -8.75 -36.22
C ASP A 51 -13.00 -8.37 -35.12
N GLY A 52 -13.50 -7.13 -35.07
CA GLY A 52 -14.37 -6.65 -34.00
C GLY A 52 -13.68 -6.45 -32.64
N ASN A 53 -12.35 -6.34 -32.62
CA ASN A 53 -11.57 -6.11 -31.40
C ASN A 53 -11.22 -4.63 -31.22
N PHE A 54 -11.34 -4.14 -29.99
CA PHE A 54 -10.88 -2.83 -29.58
C PHE A 54 -10.28 -2.90 -28.16
N SER A 55 -9.99 -1.77 -27.54
CA SER A 55 -9.32 -1.70 -26.23
C SER A 55 -10.05 -2.52 -25.15
N ALA A 56 -9.33 -3.46 -24.54
CA ALA A 56 -9.72 -4.05 -23.28
C ALA A 56 -9.34 -3.10 -22.13
N VAL A 57 -10.19 -3.02 -21.11
CA VAL A 57 -9.95 -2.19 -19.91
C VAL A 57 -10.53 -2.86 -18.67
N GLU A 58 -10.05 -2.46 -17.51
CA GLU A 58 -10.67 -2.75 -16.23
C GLU A 58 -11.30 -1.49 -15.62
N LYS A 59 -12.47 -1.65 -15.00
CA LYS A 59 -13.06 -0.65 -14.11
C LYS A 59 -12.90 -1.12 -12.68
N LEU A 60 -12.22 -0.33 -11.87
CA LEU A 60 -11.98 -0.62 -10.47
C LEU A 60 -12.85 0.27 -9.57
N THR A 61 -13.48 -0.32 -8.57
CA THR A 61 -14.09 0.39 -7.43
C THR A 61 -13.37 -0.05 -6.16
N LEU A 62 -12.70 0.87 -5.47
CA LEU A 62 -11.86 0.59 -4.30
C LEU A 62 -11.87 1.77 -3.31
N THR A 63 -11.28 1.58 -2.13
CA THR A 63 -11.03 2.65 -1.15
C THR A 63 -9.56 3.04 -1.14
N THR A 64 -9.22 4.20 -0.55
CA THR A 64 -7.83 4.64 -0.37
C THR A 64 -6.99 3.70 0.51
N HIS A 65 -7.62 2.74 1.19
CA HIS A 65 -6.97 1.74 2.06
C HIS A 65 -6.92 0.34 1.43
N SER A 66 -7.29 0.21 0.15
CA SER A 66 -7.26 -1.06 -0.56
C SER A 66 -5.85 -1.39 -1.07
N GLY A 67 -5.29 -2.52 -0.64
CA GLY A 67 -3.97 -3.01 -1.10
C GLY A 67 -2.79 -2.32 -0.40
N THR A 68 -1.64 -2.23 -1.07
CA THR A 68 -0.52 -1.41 -0.58
C THR A 68 -0.90 0.07 -0.72
N HIS A 69 -0.89 0.80 0.39
CA HIS A 69 -1.38 2.19 0.46
C HIS A 69 -0.56 3.03 1.45
N LEU A 70 -0.90 4.31 1.53
CA LEU A 70 -0.31 5.28 2.46
C LEU A 70 -1.43 6.00 3.21
N ASP A 71 -1.33 6.01 4.54
CA ASP A 71 -2.24 6.74 5.41
C ASP A 71 -1.66 8.13 5.72
N ALA A 72 -2.42 9.18 5.39
CA ALA A 72 -2.11 10.55 5.79
C ALA A 72 -2.69 10.83 7.20
N PRO A 73 -2.20 11.86 7.94
CA PRO A 73 -2.71 12.19 9.28
C PRO A 73 -4.23 12.32 9.38
N TRP A 74 -4.89 12.82 8.32
CA TRP A 74 -6.35 12.90 8.21
C TRP A 74 -7.07 11.56 8.43
N HIS A 75 -6.42 10.43 8.13
CA HIS A 75 -6.97 9.10 8.38
C HIS A 75 -7.24 8.85 9.87
N TYR A 76 -6.34 9.33 10.73
CA TYR A 76 -6.39 9.06 12.16
C TYR A 76 -7.25 10.07 12.92
N TRP A 77 -7.15 11.35 12.57
CA TRP A 77 -7.83 12.41 13.30
C TRP A 77 -7.97 13.72 12.49
N PRO A 78 -8.99 14.58 12.74
CA PRO A 78 -9.14 15.87 12.05
C PRO A 78 -8.08 16.93 12.36
N THR A 79 -7.33 16.80 13.47
CA THR A 79 -6.22 17.67 13.85
C THR A 79 -4.92 16.89 14.05
N SER A 80 -3.78 17.54 13.83
CA SER A 80 -2.44 17.01 14.05
C SER A 80 -1.49 18.18 14.21
N GLU A 81 -0.58 18.14 15.18
CA GLU A 81 0.36 19.24 15.48
C GLU A 81 -0.36 20.59 15.75
N GLY A 82 -1.53 20.55 16.39
CA GLY A 82 -2.34 21.74 16.71
C GLY A 82 -2.99 22.46 15.53
N LYS A 83 -3.00 21.87 14.33
CA LYS A 83 -3.62 22.39 13.11
C LYS A 83 -4.52 21.32 12.44
N PRO A 84 -5.34 21.68 11.44
CA PRO A 84 -6.06 20.67 10.67
C PRO A 84 -5.10 19.62 10.08
N SER A 85 -5.48 18.35 10.18
CA SER A 85 -4.69 17.23 9.66
C SER A 85 -4.52 17.32 8.16
N ARG A 86 -3.31 17.02 7.70
CA ARG A 86 -2.98 17.02 6.28
C ARG A 86 -3.72 15.90 5.54
N THR A 87 -4.31 16.24 4.39
CA THR A 87 -4.78 15.24 3.43
C THR A 87 -3.63 14.73 2.56
N ILE A 88 -3.86 13.63 1.83
CA ILE A 88 -2.79 12.95 1.08
C ILE A 88 -2.11 13.83 0.03
N ASP A 89 -2.83 14.78 -0.55
CA ASP A 89 -2.34 15.75 -1.54
C ASP A 89 -1.47 16.87 -0.93
N GLU A 90 -1.44 16.99 0.40
CA GLU A 90 -0.62 17.95 1.14
C GLU A 90 0.65 17.33 1.72
N ILE A 91 0.85 16.01 1.57
CA ILE A 91 2.03 15.31 2.06
C ILE A 91 3.26 15.68 1.22
N PRO A 92 4.37 16.16 1.83
CA PRO A 92 5.59 16.49 1.10
C PRO A 92 6.19 15.26 0.41
N LEU A 93 6.61 15.41 -0.85
CA LEU A 93 7.14 14.29 -1.63
C LEU A 93 8.43 13.72 -1.03
N GLU A 94 9.24 14.56 -0.38
CA GLU A 94 10.47 14.15 0.31
C GLU A 94 10.24 13.16 1.46
N TRP A 95 9.01 13.07 1.99
CA TRP A 95 8.65 12.05 2.98
C TRP A 95 8.41 10.68 2.32
N CYS A 96 8.04 10.67 1.04
CA CYS A 96 7.69 9.47 0.28
C CYS A 96 8.84 8.97 -0.62
N TYR A 97 9.90 9.76 -0.77
CA TYR A 97 11.04 9.42 -1.64
C TYR A 97 12.37 9.74 -0.95
N SER A 98 12.87 8.75 -0.21
CA SER A 98 14.11 8.83 0.56
C SER A 98 14.75 7.45 0.71
N ASN A 99 15.82 7.33 1.50
CA ASN A 99 16.46 6.04 1.78
C ASN A 99 15.49 5.13 2.54
N GLY A 100 15.29 3.91 2.05
CA GLY A 100 14.56 2.87 2.76
C GLY A 100 15.48 2.08 3.70
N VAL A 101 15.06 1.89 4.95
CA VAL A 101 15.77 1.10 5.97
C VAL A 101 14.89 -0.08 6.37
N VAL A 102 15.30 -1.29 5.98
CA VAL A 102 14.53 -2.51 6.27
C VAL A 102 14.93 -3.07 7.62
N LEU A 103 13.98 -3.10 8.56
CA LEU A 103 14.15 -3.73 9.87
C LEU A 103 13.48 -5.10 9.86
N ASP A 104 14.30 -6.15 9.86
CA ASP A 104 13.86 -7.54 9.87
C ASP A 104 13.44 -7.96 11.29
N VAL A 105 12.14 -8.08 11.49
CA VAL A 105 11.51 -8.58 12.73
C VAL A 105 10.72 -9.86 12.46
N THR A 106 11.11 -10.63 11.44
CA THR A 106 10.40 -11.86 11.03
C THR A 106 10.44 -13.00 12.06
N HIS A 107 11.21 -12.85 13.14
CA HIS A 107 11.17 -13.74 14.31
C HIS A 107 9.88 -13.58 15.12
N LYS A 108 9.19 -12.43 15.01
CA LYS A 108 7.92 -12.18 15.69
C LYS A 108 6.78 -12.93 15.05
N LYS A 109 5.87 -13.42 15.88
CA LYS A 109 4.65 -14.11 15.47
C LYS A 109 3.45 -13.17 15.48
N ALA A 110 2.40 -13.63 14.82
CA ALA A 110 1.08 -13.01 14.88
C ALA A 110 0.66 -12.73 16.33
N GLY A 111 0.27 -11.48 16.62
CA GLY A 111 -0.15 -11.03 17.95
C GLY A 111 0.97 -10.77 18.95
N GLU A 112 2.24 -10.95 18.56
CA GLU A 112 3.37 -10.51 19.40
C GLU A 112 3.63 -9.00 19.21
N GLU A 113 4.16 -8.40 20.26
CA GLU A 113 4.57 -6.99 20.28
C GLU A 113 6.00 -6.85 19.75
N ILE A 114 6.24 -5.81 18.94
CA ILE A 114 7.55 -5.34 18.47
C ILE A 114 7.90 -4.14 19.33
N ASP A 115 8.98 -4.26 20.11
CA ASP A 115 9.43 -3.21 21.03
C ASP A 115 10.68 -2.49 20.53
N ILE A 116 11.16 -1.51 21.30
CA ILE A 116 12.36 -0.72 20.99
C ILE A 116 13.59 -1.64 20.83
N ALA A 117 13.71 -2.68 21.67
CA ALA A 117 14.86 -3.57 21.65
C ALA A 117 14.89 -4.44 20.39
N ASP A 118 13.74 -4.76 19.80
CA ASP A 118 13.67 -5.41 18.47
C ASP A 118 14.22 -4.48 17.38
N PHE A 119 13.89 -3.19 17.41
CA PHE A 119 14.40 -2.22 16.44
C PHE A 119 15.90 -1.96 16.62
N GLU A 120 16.39 -1.82 17.85
CA GLU A 120 17.82 -1.68 18.15
C GLU A 120 18.62 -2.86 17.60
N LYS A 121 18.18 -4.10 17.88
CA LYS A 121 18.83 -5.31 17.34
C LYS A 121 18.80 -5.37 15.82
N ALA A 122 17.69 -4.97 15.19
CA ALA A 122 17.57 -4.95 13.75
C ALA A 122 18.53 -3.93 13.11
N LEU A 123 18.67 -2.74 13.71
CA LEU A 123 19.62 -1.70 13.29
C LEU A 123 21.08 -2.12 13.49
N GLU A 124 21.40 -2.72 14.64
CA GLU A 124 22.74 -3.28 14.91
C GLU A 124 23.14 -4.34 13.88
N LYS A 125 22.22 -5.24 13.53
CA LYS A 125 22.45 -6.31 12.54
C LYS A 125 22.81 -5.78 11.15
N ILE A 126 22.28 -4.61 10.77
CA ILE A 126 22.58 -3.97 9.48
C ILE A 126 23.65 -2.88 9.58
N GLU A 127 24.23 -2.68 10.78
CA GLU A 127 25.25 -1.67 11.08
C GLU A 127 24.85 -0.26 10.61
N TYR A 128 23.59 0.13 10.87
CA TYR A 128 23.02 1.38 10.37
C TYR A 128 22.52 2.31 11.48
N ALA A 129 22.80 3.60 11.33
CA ALA A 129 22.23 4.65 12.17
C ALA A 129 21.19 5.45 11.38
N LEU A 130 19.97 5.52 11.91
CA LEU A 130 18.85 6.24 11.28
C LEU A 130 19.19 7.72 11.08
N LYS A 131 18.73 8.25 9.95
CA LYS A 131 18.86 9.65 9.57
C LYS A 131 17.47 10.28 9.43
N PRO A 132 17.35 11.61 9.56
CA PRO A 132 16.11 12.30 9.25
C PRO A 132 15.58 11.92 7.86
N PHE A 133 14.28 11.67 7.78
CA PHE A 133 13.56 11.23 6.57
C PHE A 133 13.91 9.84 6.04
N ASP A 134 14.65 9.00 6.76
CA ASP A 134 14.73 7.58 6.40
C ASP A 134 13.33 6.95 6.48
N ILE A 135 12.96 6.16 5.47
CA ILE A 135 11.70 5.42 5.43
C ILE A 135 11.93 4.06 6.07
N VAL A 136 11.47 3.91 7.31
CA VAL A 136 11.61 2.64 8.05
C VAL A 136 10.58 1.63 7.54
N LEU A 137 11.07 0.51 7.00
CA LEU A 137 10.27 -0.60 6.51
C LEU A 137 10.35 -1.76 7.50
N VAL A 138 9.27 -2.00 8.24
CA VAL A 138 9.20 -3.08 9.24
C VAL A 138 8.82 -4.41 8.58
N MET A 139 9.79 -5.30 8.40
CA MET A 139 9.58 -6.59 7.76
C MET A 139 9.12 -7.64 8.77
N THR A 140 7.80 -7.79 8.89
CA THR A 140 7.16 -8.81 9.78
C THR A 140 7.00 -10.17 9.10
N GLY A 141 7.05 -10.22 7.76
CA GLY A 141 6.78 -11.42 6.98
C GLY A 141 5.30 -11.76 6.79
N ALA A 142 4.38 -10.91 7.26
CA ALA A 142 2.93 -11.12 7.17
C ALA A 142 2.42 -11.25 5.72
N THR A 143 3.09 -10.63 4.74
CA THR A 143 2.73 -10.69 3.31
C THR A 143 2.66 -12.12 2.76
N LYS A 144 3.34 -13.10 3.38
CA LYS A 144 3.23 -14.54 3.05
C LYS A 144 1.81 -15.10 3.21
N PHE A 145 0.94 -14.37 3.92
CA PHE A 145 -0.46 -14.71 4.14
C PHE A 145 -1.43 -13.87 3.31
N TYR A 146 -0.93 -12.93 2.48
CA TYR A 146 -1.78 -12.10 1.63
C TYR A 146 -2.72 -12.94 0.76
N GLY A 147 -4.00 -12.54 0.68
CA GLY A 147 -5.05 -13.28 0.00
C GLY A 147 -5.66 -14.46 0.77
N LYS A 148 -5.11 -14.83 1.94
CA LYS A 148 -5.70 -15.86 2.81
C LYS A 148 -6.73 -15.25 3.74
N VAL A 149 -7.74 -16.05 4.11
CA VAL A 149 -8.83 -15.62 5.01
C VAL A 149 -8.31 -15.11 6.37
N ASN A 150 -7.23 -15.71 6.88
CA ASN A 150 -6.64 -15.34 8.16
C ASN A 150 -5.62 -14.20 8.06
N TYR A 151 -5.37 -13.62 6.87
CA TYR A 151 -4.38 -12.55 6.68
C TYR A 151 -4.48 -11.42 7.72
N PRO A 152 -5.67 -10.87 8.05
CA PRO A 152 -5.80 -9.76 9.00
C PRO A 152 -5.31 -10.07 10.42
N GLN A 153 -5.12 -11.34 10.76
CA GLN A 153 -4.63 -11.77 12.07
C GLN A 153 -3.15 -12.16 12.05
N MET A 154 -2.47 -12.11 10.89
CA MET A 154 -1.09 -12.60 10.75
C MET A 154 -0.02 -11.53 10.96
N HIS A 155 -0.34 -10.48 11.72
CA HIS A 155 0.54 -9.35 11.95
C HIS A 155 1.03 -9.33 13.41
N ALA A 156 2.29 -8.97 13.61
CA ALA A 156 2.80 -8.48 14.89
C ALA A 156 2.47 -6.97 14.99
N GLY A 157 2.35 -6.44 16.21
CA GLY A 157 2.02 -5.04 16.47
C GLY A 157 3.20 -4.29 17.06
N ILE A 158 3.35 -3.00 16.74
CA ILE A 158 4.39 -2.14 17.35
C ILE A 158 3.84 -1.59 18.66
N THR A 159 4.64 -1.59 19.73
CA THR A 159 4.21 -0.97 21.00
C THR A 159 4.16 0.54 20.89
N ARG A 160 3.36 1.20 21.73
CA ARG A 160 3.26 2.67 21.76
C ARG A 160 4.63 3.32 21.97
N GLU A 161 5.44 2.77 22.86
CA GLU A 161 6.76 3.29 23.18
C GLU A 161 7.72 3.19 21.98
N ALA A 162 7.56 2.14 21.17
CA ALA A 162 8.39 1.88 19.99
C ALA A 162 7.91 2.64 18.75
N ASP A 163 6.62 3.00 18.67
CA ASP A 163 6.03 3.80 17.59
C ASP A 163 6.50 5.26 17.61
N GLY A 164 6.95 5.73 18.78
CA GLY A 164 7.63 7.02 18.96
C GLY A 164 6.91 7.95 19.94
N PRO A 165 7.61 8.95 20.50
CA PRO A 165 7.08 9.79 21.59
C PRO A 165 6.02 10.84 21.22
N GLU A 166 5.49 10.91 19.98
CA GLU A 166 4.59 12.01 19.56
C GLU A 166 3.46 11.59 18.58
N VAL A 167 2.87 10.41 18.75
CA VAL A 167 1.57 10.10 18.11
C VAL A 167 0.35 10.58 18.93
N ASP A 168 0.59 11.15 20.11
CA ASP A 168 -0.46 11.67 21.02
C ASP A 168 -0.95 13.10 20.73
N ASP A 169 -0.39 13.79 19.74
CA ASP A 169 -0.80 15.16 19.36
C ASP A 169 -1.76 15.19 18.15
N CYS A 170 -2.52 14.10 17.97
CA CYS A 170 -3.76 14.08 17.20
C CYS A 170 -4.89 14.77 17.98
#